data_AF-A0A1H4H5I3-F1
#
_entry.id   AF-A0A1H4H5I3-F1
#
_cell.length_a   1.000
_cell.length_b   1.000
_cell.length_c   1.000
_cell.angle_alpha   90.00
_cell.angle_beta   90.00
_cell.angle_gamma   90.00
#
_symmetry.space_group_name_H-M   'P 1'
#
loop_
_entity.id
_entity.type
_entity.pdbx_description
1 polymer ?
#
loop_
_entity_poly.entity_id
_entity_poly.type
_entity_poly.pdbx_seq_one_letter_code
_entity_poly.pdbx_strand_id
1 'polypeptide(L)'
;MSFSAWLKKHYDEKGQALWLAFFLEVVASVVLFILMALTCVDVVGRYVFNSPLHGGTELTEIGLAVMVFAAMPVVTWRGGHIVVDLLDRFLGSVIVKVLALFAALVMSSSLYFLAWRIFELGERSIGRGVVTEFLGM
;
A
#
# COMPACT_ATOMS: atom_id res chain seq x y z
N MET A 1 -9.80 -12.07 -27.60
CA MET A 1 -10.33 -11.98 -26.22
C MET A 1 -10.23 -10.53 -25.78
N SER A 2 -11.30 -9.93 -25.24
CA SER A 2 -11.27 -8.54 -24.77
C SER A 2 -10.49 -8.43 -23.45
N PHE A 3 -9.68 -7.38 -23.28
CA PHE A 3 -8.92 -7.13 -22.05
C PHE A 3 -9.81 -7.13 -20.80
N SER A 4 -11.02 -6.56 -20.89
CA SER A 4 -12.00 -6.58 -19.80
C SER A 4 -12.51 -7.98 -19.45
N ALA A 5 -12.51 -8.91 -20.41
CA ALA A 5 -12.90 -10.31 -20.17
C ALA A 5 -11.78 -11.09 -19.48
N TRP A 6 -10.51 -10.78 -19.78
CA TRP A 6 -9.36 -11.31 -19.04
C TRP A 6 -9.34 -10.78 -17.60
N LEU A 7 -9.61 -9.48 -17.42
CA LEU A 7 -9.64 -8.82 -16.10
C LEU A 7 -10.70 -9.43 -15.18
N LYS A 8 -11.94 -9.55 -15.67
CA LYS A 8 -13.06 -10.16 -14.91
C LYS A 8 -12.84 -11.63 -14.57
N LYS A 9 -11.90 -12.32 -15.23
CA LYS A 9 -11.56 -13.72 -14.95
C LYS A 9 -10.56 -13.84 -13.78
N HIS A 10 -9.72 -12.83 -13.56
CA HIS A 10 -8.66 -12.85 -12.54
C HIS A 10 -9.02 -12.10 -11.25
N TYR A 11 -10.12 -11.36 -11.24
CA TYR A 11 -10.60 -10.56 -10.12
C TYR A 11 -12.03 -10.98 -9.76
N ASP A 12 -12.28 -11.19 -8.47
CA ASP A 12 -13.62 -11.50 -7.93
C ASP A 12 -14.48 -10.23 -7.75
N GLU A 13 -13.85 -9.06 -7.79
CA GLU A 13 -14.52 -7.77 -7.62
C GLU A 13 -15.38 -7.41 -8.84
N LYS A 14 -16.56 -6.86 -8.57
CA LYS A 14 -17.53 -6.46 -9.62
C LYS A 14 -17.61 -4.93 -9.72
N GLY A 15 -17.84 -4.42 -10.93
CA GLY A 15 -18.14 -3.01 -11.18
C GLY A 15 -16.93 -2.07 -11.13
N GLN A 16 -17.02 -0.98 -10.36
CA GLN A 16 -15.98 0.05 -10.23
C GLN A 16 -14.81 -0.38 -9.34
N ALA A 17 -15.07 -1.21 -8.32
CA ALA A 17 -14.05 -1.72 -7.41
C ALA A 17 -12.99 -2.56 -8.14
N LEU A 18 -13.37 -3.25 -9.22
CA LEU A 18 -12.46 -3.99 -10.10
C LEU A 18 -11.35 -3.12 -10.67
N TRP A 19 -11.74 -1.97 -11.23
CA TRP A 19 -10.80 -1.05 -11.87
C TRP A 19 -9.91 -0.33 -10.86
N LEU A 20 -10.47 0.01 -9.70
CA LEU A 20 -9.70 0.59 -8.59
C LEU A 20 -8.67 -0.41 -8.07
N ALA A 21 -9.07 -1.65 -7.79
CA ALA A 21 -8.15 -2.69 -7.32
C ALA A 21 -7.04 -2.96 -8.34
N PHE A 22 -7.38 -3.13 -9.62
CA PHE A 22 -6.40 -3.33 -10.67
C PHE A 22 -5.40 -2.16 -10.76
N PHE A 23 -5.89 -0.92 -10.76
CA PHE A 23 -5.02 0.26 -10.83
C PHE A 23 -4.06 0.33 -9.64
N LEU A 24 -4.57 0.14 -8.42
CA LEU A 24 -3.78 0.17 -7.20
C LEU A 24 -2.72 -0.96 -7.18
N GLU A 25 -3.07 -2.16 -7.61
CA GLU A 25 -2.13 -3.28 -7.71
C GLU A 25 -1.05 -3.06 -8.78
N VAL A 26 -1.42 -2.46 -9.92
CA VAL A 26 -0.44 -2.08 -10.95
C VAL A 26 0.53 -1.03 -10.41
N VAL A 27 0.03 0.00 -9.73
CA VAL A 27 0.90 1.01 -9.08
C VAL A 27 1.83 0.34 -8.07
N ALA A 28 1.30 -0.50 -7.15
CA ALA A 28 2.11 -1.19 -6.16
C ALA A 28 3.17 -2.10 -6.81
N SER A 29 2.81 -2.83 -7.86
CA SER A 29 3.72 -3.75 -8.57
C SER A 29 4.82 -2.99 -9.32
N VAL A 30 4.48 -1.89 -9.99
CA VAL A 30 5.47 -1.04 -10.69
C VAL A 30 6.43 -0.41 -9.70
N VAL A 31 5.93 0.12 -8.59
CA VAL A 31 6.80 0.71 -7.55
C VAL A 31 7.68 -0.35 -6.92
N LEU A 32 7.16 -1.54 -6.60
CA LEU A 32 7.95 -2.65 -6.10
C LEU A 32 9.07 -3.06 -7.08
N PHE A 33 8.75 -3.12 -8.37
CA PHE A 33 9.74 -3.40 -9.41
C PHE A 33 10.82 -2.31 -9.49
N ILE A 34 10.45 -1.04 -9.37
CA ILE A 34 11.39 0.09 -9.31
C ILE A 34 12.30 -0.05 -8.08
N LEU A 35 11.75 -0.35 -6.89
CA LEU A 35 12.53 -0.58 -5.68
C LEU A 35 13.52 -1.74 -5.85
N MET A 36 13.09 -2.83 -6.49
CA MET A 36 13.98 -3.95 -6.82
C MET A 36 15.10 -3.51 -7.78
N ALA A 37 14.78 -2.77 -8.84
CA ALA A 37 15.78 -2.25 -9.76
C ALA A 37 16.76 -1.29 -9.08
N LEU A 38 16.27 -0.41 -8.20
CA LEU A 38 17.10 0.53 -7.42
C LEU A 38 18.11 -0.21 -6.55
N THR A 39 17.69 -1.30 -5.88
CA THR A 39 18.62 -2.11 -5.08
C THR A 39 19.68 -2.79 -5.96
N CYS A 40 19.31 -3.30 -7.14
CA CYS A 40 20.29 -3.83 -8.09
C CYS A 40 21.29 -2.76 -8.55
N VAL A 41 20.80 -1.56 -8.89
CA VAL A 41 21.66 -0.44 -9.30
C VAL A 41 22.57 0.00 -8.16
N ASP A 42 22.07 0.07 -6.92
CA ASP A 42 22.89 0.43 -5.75
C ASP A 42 24.03 -0.59 -5.52
N VAL A 43 23.73 -1.89 -5.63
CA VAL A 43 24.72 -2.95 -5.51
C VAL A 43 25.77 -2.83 -6.61
N VAL A 44 25.36 -2.71 -7.89
CA VAL A 44 26.29 -2.57 -9.01
C VAL A 44 27.12 -1.29 -8.89
N GLY A 45 26.50 -0.17 -8.51
CA GLY A 45 27.17 1.10 -8.25
C GLY A 45 28.28 0.98 -7.22
N ARG A 46 27.98 0.33 -6.08
CA ARG A 46 28.93 0.14 -4.99
C ARG A 46 30.09 -0.77 -5.38
N TYR A 47 29.84 -1.89 -6.05
CA TYR A 47 30.88 -2.88 -6.34
C TYR A 47 31.69 -2.60 -7.61
N VAL A 48 31.09 -2.00 -8.64
CA VAL A 48 31.76 -1.77 -9.93
C VAL A 48 32.35 -0.37 -10.02
N PHE A 49 31.64 0.63 -9.50
CA PHE A 49 32.00 2.05 -9.65
C PHE A 49 32.51 2.67 -8.35
N ASN A 50 32.53 1.91 -7.24
CA ASN A 50 32.85 2.39 -5.89
C ASN A 50 32.04 3.66 -5.51
N SER A 51 30.84 3.79 -6.08
CA SER A 51 29.97 4.95 -5.97
C SER A 51 28.53 4.44 -5.74
N PRO A 52 28.06 4.39 -4.48
CA PRO A 52 26.70 3.95 -4.19
C PRO A 52 25.67 4.95 -4.72
N LEU A 53 24.40 4.51 -4.83
CA LEU A 53 23.35 5.37 -5.35
C LEU A 53 23.03 6.50 -4.36
N HIS A 54 23.39 7.73 -4.71
CA HIS A 54 23.04 8.92 -3.92
C HIS A 54 21.52 9.10 -3.87
N GLY A 55 20.97 9.37 -2.69
CA GLY A 55 19.53 9.51 -2.49
C GLY A 55 18.74 8.20 -2.60
N GLY A 56 19.41 7.04 -2.69
CA GLY A 56 18.74 5.74 -2.78
C GLY A 56 17.81 5.47 -1.60
N THR A 57 18.23 5.80 -0.37
CA THR A 57 17.42 5.63 0.84
C THR A 57 16.12 6.43 0.77
N GLU A 58 16.18 7.71 0.41
CA GLU A 58 15.01 8.58 0.31
C GLU A 58 14.04 8.10 -0.79
N LEU A 59 14.57 7.68 -1.94
CA LEU A 59 13.76 7.09 -3.01
C LEU A 59 13.08 5.79 -2.54
N THR A 60 13.76 4.98 -1.73
CA THR A 60 13.16 3.77 -1.17
C THR A 60 12.10 4.08 -0.13
N GLU A 61 12.27 5.10 0.72
CA GLU A 61 11.28 5.51 1.70
C GLU A 61 10.00 6.02 1.03
N ILE A 62 10.14 6.89 0.04
CA ILE A 62 9.01 7.40 -0.74
C ILE A 62 8.33 6.26 -1.51
N GLY A 63 9.12 5.40 -2.17
CA GLY A 63 8.59 4.24 -2.90
C GLY A 63 7.85 3.27 -1.99
N LEU A 64 8.38 2.97 -0.80
CA LEU A 64 7.70 2.14 0.19
C LEU A 64 6.38 2.77 0.64
N ALA A 65 6.35 4.08 0.89
CA ALA A 65 5.12 4.78 1.25
C ALA A 65 4.06 4.62 0.15
N VAL A 66 4.40 4.91 -1.11
CA VAL A 66 3.47 4.77 -2.26
C VAL A 66 3.00 3.32 -2.40
N MET A 67 3.90 2.35 -2.32
CA MET A 67 3.58 0.93 -2.45
C MET A 67 2.62 0.47 -1.34
N VAL A 68 2.89 0.81 -0.09
CA VAL A 68 2.07 0.43 1.06
C VAL A 68 0.69 1.06 0.96
N PHE A 69 0.59 2.37 0.67
CA PHE A 69 -0.71 3.04 0.56
C PHE A 69 -1.51 2.61 -0.68
N ALA A 70 -0.85 2.14 -1.75
CA ALA A 70 -1.52 1.52 -2.88
C ALA A 70 -2.04 0.11 -2.55
N ALA A 71 -1.26 -0.71 -1.85
CA ALA A 71 -1.62 -2.10 -1.54
C ALA A 71 -2.65 -2.23 -0.39
N MET A 72 -2.55 -1.39 0.65
CA MET A 72 -3.36 -1.47 1.87
C MET A 72 -4.88 -1.49 1.64
N PRO A 73 -5.46 -0.62 0.79
CA PRO A 73 -6.89 -0.64 0.51
C PRO A 73 -7.34 -1.96 -0.13
N VAL A 74 -6.53 -2.52 -1.04
CA VAL A 74 -6.85 -3.76 -1.75
C VAL A 74 -6.81 -4.95 -0.81
N VAL A 75 -5.76 -5.05 0.02
CA VAL A 75 -5.62 -6.12 1.02
C VAL A 75 -6.74 -6.07 2.06
N THR A 76 -7.08 -4.87 2.54
CA THR A 76 -8.13 -4.67 3.54
C THR A 76 -9.51 -5.02 2.98
N TRP A 77 -9.79 -4.63 1.73
CA TRP A 77 -11.04 -4.99 1.06
C TRP A 77 -11.21 -6.50 0.88
N ARG A 78 -10.13 -7.19 0.49
CA ARG A 78 -10.13 -8.64 0.28
C ARG A 78 -10.13 -9.45 1.58
N GLY A 79 -10.04 -8.81 2.74
CA GLY A 79 -9.92 -9.50 4.02
C GLY A 79 -8.62 -10.32 4.11
N GLY A 80 -7.54 -9.89 3.46
CA GLY A 80 -6.25 -10.59 3.45
C GLY A 80 -5.49 -10.52 4.78
N HIS A 81 -6.08 -9.91 5.81
CA HIS A 81 -5.55 -9.90 7.17
C HIS A 81 -5.66 -11.30 7.77
N ILE A 82 -4.66 -11.71 8.55
CA ILE A 82 -4.69 -13.01 9.23
C ILE A 82 -5.78 -12.97 10.30
N VAL A 83 -6.89 -13.66 10.06
CA VAL A 83 -7.98 -13.82 11.04
C VAL A 83 -7.83 -15.17 11.73
N VAL A 84 -7.89 -15.17 13.06
CA VAL A 84 -7.87 -16.40 13.87
C VAL A 84 -9.25 -16.58 14.49
N ASP A 85 -9.98 -17.59 14.03
CA ASP A 85 -11.38 -17.82 14.41
C ASP A 85 -11.52 -18.61 15.73
N LEU A 86 -11.05 -18.02 16.83
CA LEU A 86 -11.08 -18.68 18.15
C LEU A 86 -12.49 -18.83 18.73
N LEU A 87 -13.37 -17.86 18.46
CA LEU A 87 -14.70 -17.74 19.09
C LEU A 87 -15.86 -18.19 18.18
N ASP A 88 -15.61 -18.39 16.88
CA ASP A 88 -16.64 -18.69 15.88
C ASP A 88 -17.43 -19.98 16.16
N ARG A 89 -16.81 -20.94 16.85
CA ARG A 89 -17.49 -22.21 17.21
C ARG A 89 -18.48 -22.04 18.37
N PHE A 90 -18.30 -21.01 19.21
CA PHE A 90 -19.13 -20.75 20.38
C PHE A 90 -20.15 -19.63 20.16
N LEU A 91 -19.90 -18.73 19.21
CA LEU A 91 -20.75 -17.58 18.91
C LEU A 91 -21.69 -17.88 17.72
N GLY A 92 -22.94 -17.42 17.81
CA GLY A 92 -23.90 -17.55 16.71
C GLY A 92 -23.54 -16.68 15.50
N SER A 93 -24.00 -17.07 14.30
CA SER A 93 -23.67 -16.43 13.02
C SER A 93 -24.00 -14.92 12.94
N VAL A 94 -24.99 -14.46 13.72
CA VAL A 94 -25.34 -13.04 13.80
C VAL A 94 -24.28 -12.25 14.56
N ILE A 95 -23.74 -12.79 15.65
CA ILE A 95 -22.73 -12.11 16.48
C ILE A 95 -21.43 -11.99 15.70
N VAL A 96 -21.03 -13.05 14.97
CA VAL A 96 -19.83 -13.03 14.11
C VAL A 96 -19.93 -11.92 13.05
N LYS A 97 -21.10 -11.77 12.41
CA LYS A 97 -21.33 -10.67 11.44
C LYS A 97 -21.24 -9.28 12.07
N VAL A 98 -21.79 -9.10 13.27
CA VAL A 98 -21.70 -7.83 14.01
C VAL A 98 -20.25 -7.52 14.38
N LEU A 99 -19.49 -8.52 14.83
CA LEU A 99 -18.08 -8.35 15.17
C LEU A 99 -17.24 -8.03 13.93
N ALA A 100 -17.52 -8.68 12.80
CA ALA A 100 -16.88 -8.36 11.52
C ALA A 100 -17.18 -6.92 11.06
N LEU A 101 -18.43 -6.46 11.21
CA LEU A 101 -18.80 -5.08 10.92
C LEU A 101 -18.09 -4.10 11.86
N PHE A 102 -18.03 -4.42 13.15
CA PHE A 102 -17.30 -3.61 14.13
C PHE A 102 -15.80 -3.53 13.79
N ALA A 103 -15.17 -4.65 13.45
CA ALA A 103 -13.78 -4.70 13.01
C ALA A 103 -13.57 -3.83 11.76
N ALA A 104 -14.47 -3.91 10.77
CA ALA A 104 -14.40 -3.08 9.57
C ALA A 104 -14.51 -1.57 9.89
N LEU A 105 -15.37 -1.18 10.83
CA LEU A 105 -15.49 0.21 11.29
C LEU A 105 -14.23 0.70 12.01
N VAL A 106 -13.64 -0.15 12.86
CA VAL A 106 -12.38 0.16 13.56
C VAL A 106 -11.23 0.31 12.56
N MET A 107 -11.10 -0.59 11.59
CA MET A 107 -10.09 -0.48 10.53
C MET A 107 -10.27 0.78 9.70
N SER A 108 -11.50 1.04 9.24
CA SER A 108 -11.83 2.22 8.42
C SER A 108 -11.52 3.53 9.14
N SER A 109 -11.95 3.66 10.40
CA SER A 109 -11.67 4.84 11.22
C SER A 109 -10.17 5.02 11.51
N SER A 110 -9.44 3.93 11.74
CA SER A 110 -7.99 3.96 11.97
C SER A 110 -7.23 4.44 10.72
N LEU A 111 -7.58 3.92 9.54
CA LEU A 111 -6.98 4.35 8.27
C LEU A 111 -7.29 5.81 7.95
N TYR A 112 -8.53 6.25 8.21
CA TYR A 112 -8.92 7.64 8.05
C TYR A 112 -8.11 8.57 8.97
N PHE A 113 -7.97 8.20 10.25
CA PHE A 113 -7.19 8.98 11.21
C PHE A 113 -5.71 9.06 10.81
N LEU A 114 -5.14 7.95 10.32
CA LEU A 114 -3.77 7.93 9.83
C LEU A 114 -3.59 8.87 8.63
N ALA A 115 -4.50 8.81 7.65
CA ALA A 115 -4.48 9.69 6.49
C ALA A 115 -4.55 11.17 6.91
N TRP A 116 -5.43 11.50 7.85
CA TRP A 116 -5.54 12.85 8.41
C TRP A 116 -4.23 13.32 9.06
N ARG A 117 -3.60 12.48 9.87
CA ARG A 117 -2.33 12.83 10.53
C ARG A 117 -1.18 13.03 9.56
N ILE A 118 -1.11 12.21 8.50
CA ILE A 118 -0.10 12.36 7.46
C ILE A 118 -0.32 13.68 6.70
N PHE A 119 -1.57 14.04 6.42
CA PHE A 119 -1.90 15.30 5.77
C PHE A 119 -1.47 16.52 6.61
N GLU A 120 -1.83 16.55 7.91
CA GLU A 120 -1.38 17.62 8.82
C GLU A 120 0.15 17.71 8.93
N LEU A 121 0.84 16.55 8.96
CA LEU A 121 2.29 16.52 8.99
C LEU A 121 2.90 17.07 7.70
N GLY A 122 2.32 16.72 6.55
CA GLY A 122 2.70 17.21 5.23
C GLY A 122 2.56 18.74 5.14
N GLU A 123 1.43 19.30 5.55
CA GLU A 123 1.23 20.76 5.57
C GLU A 123 2.26 21.48 6.45
N ARG A 124 2.56 20.94 7.63
CA ARG A 124 3.60 21.48 8.53
C ARG A 124 5.01 21.33 7.96
N SER A 125 5.26 20.30 7.16
CA SER A 125 6.55 20.08 6.50
C SER A 125 6.77 21.10 5.39
N ILE A 126 5.74 21.30 4.55
CA ILE A 126 5.72 22.29 3.47
C ILE A 126 5.89 23.71 4.03
N GLY A 127 5.18 24.05 5.11
CA GLY A 127 5.31 25.36 5.77
C GLY A 127 6.70 25.65 6.35
N ARG A 128 7.51 24.61 6.59
CA ARG A 128 8.90 24.73 7.07
C ARG A 128 9.94 24.67 5.95
N GLY A 129 9.53 24.43 4.70
CA GLY A 129 10.45 24.27 3.58
C GLY A 129 11.38 23.05 3.74
N VAL A 130 10.92 22.00 4.42
CA VAL A 130 11.70 20.78 4.61
C VAL A 130 11.85 20.10 3.25
N VAL A 131 13.10 19.84 2.88
CA VAL A 131 13.47 19.09 1.69
C VAL A 131 14.23 17.83 2.12
N THR A 132 14.23 16.85 1.22
CA THR A 132 15.11 15.68 1.29
C THR A 132 16.57 16.10 1.34
N GLU A 133 17.37 15.43 2.18
CA GLU A 133 18.77 15.74 2.44
C GLU A 133 19.64 15.51 1.20
N PHE A 134 19.36 14.46 0.43
CA PHE A 134 20.17 14.11 -0.75
C PHE A 134 19.53 14.52 -2.07
N LEU A 135 18.21 14.39 -2.19
CA LEU A 135 17.49 14.69 -3.42
C LEU A 135 17.10 16.18 -3.55
N GLY A 136 17.04 16.94 -2.45
CA GLY A 136 16.68 18.36 -2.45
C GLY A 136 15.26 18.65 -2.94
N MET A 137 14.40 17.64 -2.95
CA MET A 137 12.96 17.70 -3.23
C MET A 137 12.13 17.91 -1.98
#